data_AF-A0AB38VVZ6-F1
#
_entry.id   AF-A0AB38VVZ6-F1
#
_cell.length_a   1.000
_cell.length_b   1.000
_cell.length_c   1.000
_cell.angle_alpha   90.00
_cell.angle_beta   90.00
_cell.angle_gamma   90.00
#
_symmetry.space_group_name_H-M   'P 1'
#
loop_
_entity.id
_entity.type
_entity.pdbx_description
1 polymer ?
#
loop_
_entity_poly.entity_id
_entity_poly.type
_entity_poly.pdbx_seq_one_letter_code
_entity_poly.pdbx_strand_id
1 'polypeptide(L)' 'MHIHDEAVIEADIDTPVDTVCRIMEQAPEWADGIPLTADGYECPFYQKD' A
#
# COMPACT_ATOMS: atom_id res chain seq x y z
N MET A 1 -9.38 -3.89 -17.67
CA MET A 1 -9.14 -2.60 -17.01
C MET A 1 -8.07 -2.89 -15.99
N HIS A 2 -6.83 -2.49 -16.29
CA HIS A 2 -5.67 -2.80 -15.45
C HIS A 2 -5.72 -1.80 -14.29
N ILE A 3 -6.41 -2.18 -13.22
CA ILE A 3 -6.36 -1.45 -11.96
C ILE A 3 -5.09 -1.93 -11.29
N HIS A 4 -4.08 -1.07 -11.26
CA HIS A 4 -2.83 -1.32 -10.56
C HIS A 4 -3.07 -0.93 -9.09
N ASP A 5 -3.51 -1.89 -8.30
CA ASP A 5 -3.72 -1.80 -6.85
C ASP A 5 -2.40 -1.89 -6.05
N GLU A 6 -1.27 -1.69 -6.72
CA GLU A 6 0.07 -1.83 -6.19
C GLU A 6 0.77 -0.47 -6.05
N ALA A 7 1.41 -0.26 -4.90
CA ALA A 7 2.30 0.86 -4.66
C ALA A 7 3.68 0.34 -4.26
N VAL A 8 4.72 0.83 -4.93
CA VAL A 8 6.13 0.59 -4.56
C VAL A 8 6.72 1.92 -4.14
N ILE A 9 7.22 2.00 -2.91
CA ILE A 9 7.76 3.23 -2.33
C ILE A 9 9.15 3.00 -1.75
N GLU A 10 9.94 4.06 -1.67
CA GLU A 10 11.14 4.12 -0.85
C GLU A 10 10.75 4.70 0.52
N ALA A 11 11.20 4.07 1.60
CA ALA A 11 10.88 4.46 2.97
C ALA A 11 12.07 4.23 3.91
N ASP A 12 12.06 4.88 5.07
CA ASP A 12 13.08 4.64 6.11
C ASP A 12 13.03 3.19 6.57
N ILE A 13 14.18 2.61 6.93
CA ILE A 13 14.30 1.19 7.33
C ILE A 13 13.42 0.80 8.53
N ASP A 14 13.08 1.78 9.37
CA ASP A 14 12.23 1.59 10.55
C ASP A 14 10.74 1.82 10.24
N THR A 15 10.38 2.07 8.97
CA THR A 15 8.99 2.24 8.54
C THR A 15 8.32 0.88 8.38
N PRO A 16 7.34 0.52 9.23
CA PRO A 16 6.67 -0.77 9.12
C PRO A 16 5.73 -0.77 7.92
N VAL A 17 5.73 -1.85 7.13
CA VAL A 17 4.80 -2.02 6.00
C VAL A 17 3.32 -1.81 6.38
N ASP A 18 2.93 -2.23 7.59
CA ASP A 18 1.58 -2.01 8.15
C ASP A 18 1.14 -0.55 8.13
N THR A 19 2.07 0.40 8.27
CA THR A 19 1.75 1.83 8.21
C THR A 19 1.29 2.23 6.81
N VAL A 20 1.95 1.70 5.79
CA VAL A 20 1.61 1.93 4.39
C VAL A 20 0.28 1.25 4.05
N CYS A 21 0.09 0.00 4.49
CA CYS A 21 -1.17 -0.71 4.33
C CYS A 21 -2.35 0.07 4.93
N ARG A 22 -2.21 0.59 6.17
CA ARG A 22 -3.24 1.42 6.81
C ARG A 22 -3.55 2.72 6.07
N ILE A 23 -2.60 3.27 5.32
CA ILE A 23 -2.85 4.44 4.47
C ILE A 23 -3.64 4.01 3.23
N MET A 24 -3.28 2.88 2.62
CA MET A 24 -3.97 2.32 1.46
C MET A 24 -5.41 1.87 1.77
N GLU A 25 -5.69 1.47 3.02
CA GLU A 25 -7.03 1.12 3.50
C GLU A 25 -7.95 2.33 3.74
N GLN A 26 -7.42 3.55 3.73
CA GLN A 26 -8.23 4.75 3.91
C GLN A 26 -8.98 5.08 2.62
N ALA A 27 -10.30 4.93 2.66
CA ALA A 27 -11.15 5.32 1.56
C ALA A 27 -11.06 6.85 1.34
N PRO A 28 -10.77 7.32 0.11
CA PRO A 28 -10.86 8.73 -0.19
C PRO A 28 -12.32 9.22 -0.09
N GLU A 29 -12.53 10.52 0.11
CA GLU A 29 -13.88 11.09 0.34
C GLU A 29 -14.91 10.70 -0.74
N TRP A 30 -14.48 10.54 -1.99
CA TRP A 30 -15.34 10.16 -3.11
C TRP A 30 -15.72 8.67 -3.16
N ALA A 31 -15.05 7.84 -2.35
CA ALA A 31 -15.19 6.40 -2.27
C ALA A 31 -15.63 5.94 -0.87
N ASP A 32 -16.27 6.82 -0.10
CA ASP A 32 -16.69 6.53 1.27
C ASP A 32 -17.56 5.25 1.34
N GLY A 33 -17.32 4.46 2.37
CA GLY A 33 -17.99 3.17 2.59
C GLY A 33 -17.54 2.01 1.69
N ILE A 34 -16.59 2.21 0.77
CA ILE A 34 -15.96 1.08 0.07
C ILE A 34 -15.01 0.37 1.03
N PRO A 35 -15.17 -0.94 1.27
CA PRO A 35 -14.23 -1.69 2.08
C PRO A 35 -12.91 -1.84 1.31
N LEU A 36 -11.91 -1.08 1.71
CA LEU A 36 -10.53 -1.20 1.22
C LEU A 36 -9.74 -2.08 2.18
N THR A 37 -8.93 -2.97 1.61
CA THR A 37 -7.98 -3.82 2.32
C THR A 37 -6.65 -3.73 1.60
N ALA A 38 -5.55 -3.71 2.33
CA ALA A 38 -4.22 -3.72 1.73
C ALA A 38 -3.38 -4.84 2.35
N ASP A 39 -2.53 -5.44 1.53
CA ASP A 39 -1.49 -6.36 1.98
C ASP A 39 -0.16 -5.90 1.36
N GLY A 40 0.95 -6.21 2.02
CA GLY A 40 2.23 -5.68 1.62
C GLY A 40 3.40 -6.40 2.27
N TYR A 41 4.57 -6.24 1.68
CA TYR A 41 5.83 -6.69 2.24
C TYR A 41 6.89 -5.60 2.09
N GLU A 42 7.92 -5.68 2.92
CA GLU A 42 9.11 -4.85 2.83
C GLU A 42 10.31 -5.69 2.36
N CYS A 43 11.21 -5.07 1.62
CA CYS A 43 12.43 -5.71 1.17
C CYS A 43 13.59 -4.70 1.10
N PRO A 44 14.84 -5.10 1.42
CA PRO A 44 15.98 -4.17 1.39
C PRO A 44 16.36 -3.66 -0.02
N PHE A 45 15.90 -4.33 -1.06
CA PHE A 45 16.17 -4.01 -2.46
C PHE A 45 14.92 -4.23 -3.27
N TYR A 46 14.69 -3.39 -4.28
CA TYR A 46 13.59 -3.57 -5.22
C TYR A 46 13.63 -4.97 -5.85
N GLN A 47 12.52 -5.69 -5.73
CA GLN A 47 12.30 -6.98 -6.37
C GLN A 47 11.22 -6.79 -7.42
N LYS A 48 11.50 -7.24 -8.64
CA LYS A 48 10.54 -7.26 -9.73
C LYS A 48 10.16 -8.70 -10.00
N ASP A 49 8.88 -9.02 -9.86
CA ASP A 49 8.28 -10.20 -10.47
C ASP A 49 7.95 -9.95 -11.96
#